data_AF-A0A2E8X450-F1
#
_entry.id   AF-A0A2E8X450-F1
#
_cell.length_a   1.000
_cell.length_b   1.000
_cell.length_c   1.000
_cell.angle_alpha   90.00
_cell.angle_beta   90.00
_cell.angle_gamma   90.00
#
_symmetry.space_group_name_H-M   'P 1'
#
loop_
_entity.id
_entity.type
_entity.pdbx_description
1 polymer ?
#
loop_
_entity_poly.entity_id
_entity_poly.type
_entity_poly.pdbx_seq_one_letter_code
_entity_poly.pdbx_strand_id
1 'polypeptide(L)'
;MATAELVESGLIEVQLGDFIEVGEGPRGTRLIVDVTEVNLTSDRVNATLATNDAADWGTVSDDGTLMSLDVRFTLKTDDGEYIYVEYCGRGELTKSLIAAAPTFQTGSEKYSWLNRVQGVIAGQVNLDTGKLVYRLYEVKITGEEGLV
;
A
#
# COMPACT_ATOMS: atom_id res chain seq x y z
N MET A 1 6.44 -0.42 -28.56
CA MET A 1 7.09 -0.09 -27.29
C MET A 1 6.62 -1.08 -26.24
N ALA A 2 7.32 -1.24 -25.11
CA ALA A 2 6.81 -2.09 -24.04
C ALA A 2 5.43 -1.60 -23.54
N THR A 3 4.54 -2.53 -23.20
CA THR A 3 3.21 -2.26 -22.64
C THR A 3 3.10 -2.76 -21.21
N ALA A 4 2.08 -2.29 -20.47
CA ALA A 4 1.81 -2.72 -19.11
C ALA A 4 0.31 -2.95 -18.88
N GLU A 5 -0.02 -3.98 -18.12
CA GLU A 5 -1.38 -4.36 -17.71
C GLU A 5 -1.46 -4.55 -16.19
N LEU A 6 -2.60 -4.22 -15.59
CA LEU A 6 -2.87 -4.47 -14.17
C LEU A 6 -3.66 -5.76 -14.02
N VAL A 7 -3.06 -6.75 -13.36
CA VAL A 7 -3.72 -8.04 -13.08
C VAL A 7 -4.06 -8.09 -11.60
N GLU A 8 -5.35 -8.20 -11.28
CA GLU A 8 -5.80 -8.29 -9.88
C GLU A 8 -5.19 -9.55 -9.23
N SER A 9 -4.70 -9.37 -8.01
CA SER A 9 -3.88 -10.35 -7.31
C SER A 9 -4.23 -10.54 -5.85
N GLY A 10 -5.15 -9.73 -5.29
CA GLY A 10 -5.62 -9.90 -3.93
C GLY A 10 -6.43 -8.72 -3.39
N LEU A 11 -6.90 -8.87 -2.17
CA LEU A 11 -7.57 -7.85 -1.37
C LEU A 11 -6.71 -7.52 -0.15
N ILE A 12 -6.63 -6.24 0.22
CA ILE A 12 -6.01 -5.81 1.46
C ILE A 12 -7.06 -5.04 2.27
N GLU A 13 -7.38 -5.53 3.45
CA GLU A 13 -8.24 -4.85 4.42
C GLU A 13 -7.37 -4.26 5.53
N VAL A 14 -7.63 -3.01 5.87
CA VAL A 14 -6.83 -2.21 6.78
C VAL A 14 -7.74 -1.55 7.82
N GLN A 15 -7.30 -1.54 9.07
CA GLN A 15 -7.91 -0.75 10.14
C GLN A 15 -6.95 0.35 10.57
N LEU A 16 -7.36 1.59 10.33
CA LEU A 16 -6.64 2.78 10.79
C LEU A 16 -6.88 2.99 12.29
N GLY A 17 -5.82 3.43 12.98
CA GLY A 17 -5.82 3.82 14.38
C GLY A 17 -5.85 5.33 14.54
N ASP A 18 -4.98 5.85 15.41
CA ASP A 18 -4.90 7.27 15.71
C ASP A 18 -4.37 8.11 14.54
N PHE A 19 -4.87 9.34 14.48
CA PHE A 19 -4.45 10.37 13.54
C PHE A 19 -3.74 11.46 14.33
N ILE A 20 -2.43 11.60 14.10
CA ILE A 20 -1.59 12.59 14.79
C ILE A 20 -1.20 13.66 13.77
N GLU A 21 -1.83 14.82 13.88
CA GLU A 21 -1.39 15.99 13.13
C GLU A 21 -0.09 16.53 13.74
N VAL A 22 0.98 16.50 12.96
CA VAL A 22 2.27 17.10 13.34
C VAL A 22 2.24 18.61 13.05
N GLY A 23 1.49 19.01 12.03
CA GLY A 23 1.25 20.41 11.66
C GLY A 23 1.86 20.81 10.32
N GLU A 24 1.73 22.09 10.00
CA GLU A 24 2.22 22.68 8.75
C GLU A 24 3.75 22.62 8.66
N GLY A 25 4.26 22.22 7.50
CA GLY A 25 5.69 22.18 7.21
C GLY A 25 6.01 22.53 5.74
N PRO A 26 7.30 22.46 5.34
CA PRO A 26 7.75 22.92 4.02
C PRO A 26 7.16 22.19 2.80
N ARG A 27 6.37 21.14 3.02
CA ARG A 27 5.76 20.31 1.96
C ARG A 27 4.23 20.19 2.10
N GLY A 28 3.61 20.94 3.02
CA GLY A 28 2.21 20.80 3.43
C GLY A 28 2.07 20.30 4.86
N THR A 29 0.86 20.00 5.30
CA THR A 29 0.55 19.54 6.66
C THR A 29 0.97 18.07 6.82
N ARG A 30 1.85 17.79 7.78
CA ARG A 30 2.27 16.43 8.11
C ARG A 30 1.24 15.77 9.02
N LEU A 31 0.79 14.60 8.60
CA LEU A 31 -0.14 13.73 9.33
C LEU A 31 0.52 12.37 9.52
N ILE A 32 0.50 11.83 10.73
CA ILE A 32 0.87 10.43 10.99
C ILE A 32 -0.42 9.67 11.23
N VAL A 33 -0.65 8.62 10.44
CA VAL A 33 -1.80 7.74 10.58
C VAL A 33 -1.32 6.38 11.04
N ASP A 34 -1.74 5.97 12.23
CA ASP A 34 -1.47 4.65 12.77
C ASP A 34 -2.26 3.58 12.00
N VAL A 35 -1.68 2.40 11.83
CA VAL A 35 -2.33 1.26 11.17
C VAL A 35 -2.29 0.08 12.12
N THR A 36 -3.46 -0.25 12.66
CA THR A 36 -3.59 -1.24 13.74
C THR A 36 -3.77 -2.66 13.22
N GLU A 37 -4.34 -2.81 12.02
CA GLU A 37 -4.52 -4.11 11.37
C GLU A 37 -4.31 -4.00 9.86
N VAL A 38 -3.72 -5.06 9.29
CA VAL A 38 -3.63 -5.30 7.85
C VAL A 38 -3.91 -6.78 7.62
N ASN A 39 -4.82 -7.09 6.70
CA ASN A 39 -5.15 -8.45 6.26
C ASN A 39 -5.05 -8.50 4.74
N LEU A 40 -4.03 -9.22 4.23
CA LEU A 40 -3.86 -9.53 2.81
C LEU A 40 -4.42 -10.91 2.53
N THR A 41 -5.39 -10.98 1.61
CA THR A 41 -5.97 -12.23 1.12
C THR A 41 -5.74 -12.38 -0.37
N SER A 42 -5.18 -13.53 -0.79
CA SER A 42 -5.03 -13.89 -2.20
C SER A 42 -4.84 -15.39 -2.38
N ASP A 43 -4.94 -15.87 -3.63
CA ASP A 43 -4.68 -17.26 -3.99
C ASP A 43 -3.21 -17.69 -3.77
N ARG A 44 -2.26 -16.73 -3.73
CA ARG A 44 -0.82 -17.00 -3.67
C ARG A 44 -0.19 -16.70 -2.32
N VAL A 45 -0.78 -15.79 -1.54
CA VAL A 45 -0.29 -15.34 -0.24
C VAL A 45 -1.43 -14.84 0.63
N ASN A 46 -1.52 -15.38 1.85
CA ASN A 46 -2.36 -14.83 2.91
C ASN A 46 -1.45 -14.39 4.04
N ALA A 47 -1.63 -13.16 4.50
CA ALA A 47 -0.75 -12.58 5.51
C ALA A 47 -1.48 -11.52 6.33
N THR A 48 -1.05 -11.36 7.58
CA THR A 48 -1.54 -10.34 8.49
C THR A 48 -0.40 -9.46 8.99
N LEU A 49 -0.73 -8.34 9.61
CA LEU A 49 0.28 -7.46 10.22
C LEU A 49 1.13 -8.25 11.23
N ALA A 50 2.46 -8.22 11.06
CA ALA A 50 3.40 -9.03 11.84
C ALA A 50 3.63 -8.50 13.25
N THR A 51 3.61 -7.18 13.41
CA THR A 51 3.88 -6.45 14.65
C THR A 51 3.31 -5.03 14.55
N ASN A 52 3.35 -4.26 15.63
CA ASN A 52 2.94 -2.86 15.59
C ASN A 52 4.04 -1.96 14.98
N ASP A 53 4.26 -2.07 13.67
CA ASP A 53 5.25 -1.30 12.90
C ASP A 53 4.65 -0.54 11.71
N ALA A 54 3.33 -0.40 11.65
CA ALA A 54 2.62 0.12 10.50
C ALA A 54 2.12 1.55 10.71
N ALA A 55 2.52 2.46 9.82
CA ALA A 55 1.97 3.82 9.78
C ALA A 55 2.11 4.46 8.40
N ASP A 56 1.32 5.51 8.16
CA ASP A 56 1.47 6.45 7.05
C ASP A 56 2.03 7.79 7.55
N TRP A 57 3.16 8.22 7.00
CA TRP A 57 3.73 9.54 7.23
C TRP A 57 3.26 10.55 6.18
N GLY A 58 1.95 10.65 6.06
CA GLY A 58 1.28 11.40 5.02
C GLY A 58 1.53 12.90 5.05
N THR A 59 1.34 13.53 3.89
CA THR A 59 1.42 14.98 3.73
C THR A 59 0.19 15.48 2.99
N VAL A 60 -0.61 16.30 3.66
CA VAL A 60 -1.87 16.85 3.14
C VAL A 60 -1.57 18.19 2.44
N SER A 61 -2.21 18.41 1.30
CA SER A 61 -2.11 19.67 0.55
C SER A 61 -2.71 20.84 1.32
N ASP A 62 -2.27 22.06 1.00
CA ASP A 62 -2.74 23.29 1.66
C ASP A 62 -4.26 23.50 1.56
N ASP A 63 -4.87 23.02 0.46
CA ASP A 63 -6.33 23.07 0.26
C ASP A 63 -7.08 21.89 0.91
N GLY A 64 -6.37 20.96 1.56
CA GLY A 64 -6.94 19.81 2.25
C GLY A 64 -7.54 18.74 1.33
N THR A 65 -7.34 18.81 0.01
CA THR A 65 -8.02 17.91 -0.94
C THR A 65 -7.19 16.68 -1.32
N LEU A 66 -5.87 16.78 -1.23
CA LEU A 66 -4.94 15.73 -1.62
C LEU A 66 -4.05 15.32 -0.45
N MET A 67 -3.65 14.05 -0.46
CA MET A 67 -2.65 13.52 0.45
C MET A 67 -1.57 12.78 -0.34
N SER A 68 -0.31 13.04 -0.05
CA SER A 68 0.80 12.16 -0.41
C SER A 68 0.96 11.10 0.66
N LEU A 69 0.98 9.83 0.27
CA LEU A 69 1.21 8.72 1.19
C LEU A 69 2.71 8.37 1.28
N ASP A 70 3.13 7.89 2.44
CA ASP A 70 4.47 7.36 2.74
C ASP A 70 4.35 6.27 3.81
N VAL A 71 4.13 5.02 3.39
CA VAL A 71 3.70 3.92 4.25
C VAL A 71 4.75 2.82 4.32
N ARG A 72 4.90 2.24 5.52
CA ARG A 72 5.78 1.09 5.80
C ARG A 72 5.11 0.16 6.80
N PHE A 73 5.26 -1.16 6.65
CA PHE A 73 4.86 -2.19 7.62
C PHE A 73 5.45 -3.55 7.27
N THR A 74 5.34 -4.50 8.21
CA THR A 74 5.72 -5.90 7.97
C THR A 74 4.51 -6.81 8.04
N LEU A 75 4.34 -7.67 7.04
CA LEU A 75 3.37 -8.76 7.04
C LEU A 75 4.00 -10.07 7.49
N LYS A 76 3.20 -10.92 8.15
CA LYS A 76 3.51 -12.31 8.46
C LYS A 76 2.50 -13.21 7.76
N THR A 77 2.98 -14.15 6.96
CA THR A 77 2.14 -15.12 6.26
C THR A 77 1.56 -16.15 7.22
N ASP A 78 0.48 -16.80 6.80
CA ASP A 78 -0.16 -17.89 7.55
C ASP A 78 0.76 -19.10 7.81
N ASP A 79 1.79 -19.29 6.98
CA ASP A 79 2.82 -20.30 7.13
C ASP A 79 4.13 -19.81 7.78
N GLY A 80 4.15 -18.57 8.30
CA GLY A 80 5.18 -18.08 9.21
C GLY A 80 6.35 -17.32 8.57
N GLU A 81 6.26 -16.96 7.30
CA GLU A 81 7.23 -16.14 6.57
C GLU A 81 6.93 -14.64 6.73
N TYR A 82 7.92 -13.79 6.48
CA TYR A 82 7.79 -12.33 6.64
C TYR A 82 7.98 -11.58 5.33
N ILE A 83 7.21 -10.51 5.15
CA ILE A 83 7.25 -9.64 3.96
C ILE A 83 7.23 -8.19 4.43
N TYR A 84 8.32 -7.46 4.22
CA TYR A 84 8.33 -6.01 4.39
C TYR A 84 7.63 -5.34 3.20
N VAL A 85 6.80 -4.35 3.48
CA VAL A 85 6.04 -3.59 2.48
C VAL A 85 6.29 -2.11 2.69
N GLU A 86 6.58 -1.41 1.59
CA GLU A 86 6.59 0.04 1.58
C GLU A 86 5.93 0.57 0.31
N TYR A 87 5.28 1.73 0.43
CA TYR A 87 4.65 2.38 -0.70
C TYR A 87 4.49 3.88 -0.54
N CYS A 88 4.46 4.53 -1.71
CA CYS A 88 3.99 5.90 -1.86
C CYS A 88 2.73 5.91 -2.75
N GLY A 89 1.95 6.97 -2.63
CA GLY A 89 0.70 7.12 -3.39
C GLY A 89 0.06 8.47 -3.25
N ARG A 90 -1.15 8.58 -3.78
CA ARG A 90 -2.01 9.76 -3.68
C ARG A 90 -3.40 9.39 -3.16
N GLY A 91 -3.85 10.13 -2.16
CA GLY A 91 -5.24 10.12 -1.68
C GLY A 91 -5.99 11.32 -2.22
N GLU A 92 -7.16 11.10 -2.81
CA GLU A 92 -8.16 12.13 -3.10
C GLU A 92 -9.17 12.14 -1.95
N LEU A 93 -8.94 13.04 -0.99
CA LEU A 93 -9.61 13.02 0.31
C LEU A 93 -11.11 13.32 0.19
N THR A 94 -11.50 14.15 -0.78
CA THR A 94 -12.90 14.51 -1.03
C THR A 94 -13.75 13.36 -1.58
N LYS A 95 -13.10 12.34 -2.19
CA LYS A 95 -13.76 11.14 -2.70
C LYS A 95 -13.47 9.90 -1.86
N SER A 96 -12.62 10.03 -0.84
CA SER A 96 -12.11 8.92 -0.05
C SER A 96 -11.48 7.80 -0.91
N LEU A 97 -10.75 8.19 -1.95
CA LEU A 97 -10.08 7.27 -2.87
C LEU A 97 -8.56 7.37 -2.73
N ILE A 98 -7.87 6.24 -2.86
CA ILE A 98 -6.42 6.17 -2.78
C ILE A 98 -5.89 5.35 -3.96
N ALA A 99 -4.80 5.82 -4.58
CA ALA A 99 -4.00 5.04 -5.51
C ALA A 99 -2.54 5.04 -5.06
N ALA A 100 -1.93 3.87 -4.89
CA ALA A 100 -0.54 3.75 -4.46
C ALA A 100 0.18 2.57 -5.13
N ALA A 101 1.49 2.48 -4.95
CA ALA A 101 2.33 1.50 -5.64
C ALA A 101 3.23 0.74 -4.64
N PRO A 102 2.75 -0.35 -4.05
CA PRO A 102 3.55 -1.13 -3.12
C PRO A 102 4.64 -1.94 -3.77
N THR A 103 5.73 -2.06 -3.02
CA THR A 103 6.85 -2.95 -3.28
C THR A 103 7.07 -3.84 -2.06
N PHE A 104 7.70 -4.98 -2.29
CA PHE A 104 7.79 -6.06 -1.32
C PHE A 104 9.23 -6.51 -1.18
N GLN A 105 9.63 -6.85 0.05
CA GLN A 105 10.93 -7.45 0.34
C GLN A 105 10.75 -8.64 1.27
N THR A 106 11.30 -9.79 0.89
CA THR A 106 11.27 -11.01 1.70
C THR A 106 12.53 -11.86 1.47
N GLY A 107 12.99 -12.50 2.55
CA GLY A 107 14.04 -13.53 2.51
C GLY A 107 13.52 -14.94 2.24
N SER A 108 12.20 -15.11 2.15
CA SER A 108 11.57 -16.42 1.92
C SER A 108 11.89 -16.97 0.54
N GLU A 109 12.34 -18.22 0.44
CA GLU A 109 12.47 -18.89 -0.85
C GLU A 109 11.10 -19.08 -1.53
N LYS A 110 10.08 -19.45 -0.75
CA LYS A 110 8.70 -19.68 -1.22
C LYS A 110 8.07 -18.41 -1.79
N TYR A 111 8.27 -17.27 -1.12
CA TYR A 111 7.69 -15.99 -1.53
C TYR A 111 8.68 -15.09 -2.29
N SER A 112 9.82 -15.62 -2.72
CA SER A 112 10.88 -14.86 -3.43
C SER A 112 10.40 -14.17 -4.72
N TRP A 113 9.29 -14.63 -5.30
CA TRP A 113 8.66 -14.00 -6.46
C TRP A 113 8.16 -12.57 -6.17
N LEU A 114 7.76 -12.27 -4.92
CA LEU A 114 7.29 -10.93 -4.52
C LEU A 114 8.37 -9.86 -4.67
N ASN A 115 9.65 -10.24 -4.52
CA ASN A 115 10.78 -9.32 -4.68
C ASN A 115 10.89 -8.77 -6.12
N ARG A 116 10.15 -9.31 -7.09
CA ARG A 116 10.12 -8.88 -8.50
C ARG A 116 8.81 -8.20 -8.90
N VAL A 117 7.87 -8.06 -7.97
CA VAL A 117 6.54 -7.52 -8.25
C VAL A 117 6.55 -6.00 -8.10
N GLN A 118 6.11 -5.29 -9.15
CA GLN A 118 5.60 -3.93 -9.01
C GLN A 118 4.10 -4.02 -8.72
N GLY A 119 3.69 -3.58 -7.53
CA GLY A 119 2.29 -3.51 -7.14
C GLY A 119 1.64 -2.18 -7.53
N VAL A 120 0.32 -2.21 -7.71
CA VAL A 120 -0.57 -1.05 -7.71
C VAL A 120 -1.76 -1.39 -6.81
N ILE A 121 -2.17 -0.46 -5.96
CA ILE A 121 -3.37 -0.61 -5.13
C ILE A 121 -4.38 0.50 -5.44
N ALA A 122 -5.65 0.11 -5.54
CA ALA A 122 -6.77 1.02 -5.65
C ALA A 122 -7.64 0.86 -4.40
N GLY A 123 -7.77 1.94 -3.62
CA GLY A 123 -8.33 1.91 -2.28
C GLY A 123 -9.51 2.83 -2.07
N GLN A 124 -10.38 2.44 -1.14
CA GLN A 124 -11.46 3.26 -0.64
C GLN A 124 -11.44 3.25 0.90
N VAL A 125 -11.55 4.44 1.50
CA VAL A 125 -11.52 4.62 2.96
C VAL A 125 -12.88 5.11 3.48
N ASN A 126 -13.28 4.59 4.63
CA ASN A 126 -14.33 5.16 5.46
C ASN A 126 -13.66 5.76 6.71
N LEU A 127 -13.52 7.08 6.73
CA LEU A 127 -12.83 7.80 7.81
C LEU A 127 -13.59 7.75 9.14
N ASP A 128 -14.92 7.62 9.13
CA ASP A 128 -15.72 7.51 10.37
C ASP A 128 -15.43 6.20 11.12
N THR A 129 -15.08 5.15 10.39
CA THR A 129 -14.79 3.82 10.95
C THR A 129 -13.31 3.45 10.96
N GLY A 130 -12.48 4.23 10.26
CA GLY A 130 -11.08 3.88 10.00
C GLY A 130 -10.89 2.68 9.07
N LYS A 131 -11.96 2.13 8.47
CA LYS A 131 -11.86 0.99 7.56
C LYS A 131 -11.36 1.43 6.19
N LEU A 132 -10.34 0.75 5.70
CA LEU A 132 -9.76 0.99 4.38
C LEU A 132 -9.61 -0.35 3.66
N VAL A 133 -10.08 -0.41 2.42
CA VAL A 133 -9.99 -1.61 1.59
C VAL A 133 -9.29 -1.28 0.28
N TYR A 134 -8.29 -2.08 -0.07
CA TYR A 134 -7.59 -2.02 -1.35
C TYR A 134 -7.83 -3.27 -2.18
N ARG A 135 -7.96 -3.08 -3.49
CA ARG A 135 -7.63 -4.13 -4.47
C ARG A 135 -6.15 -4.02 -4.82
N LEU A 136 -5.44 -5.13 -4.78
CA LEU A 136 -4.03 -5.24 -5.15
C LEU A 136 -3.89 -5.78 -6.57
N TYR A 137 -3.10 -5.09 -7.38
CA TYR A 137 -2.78 -5.46 -8.75
C TYR A 137 -1.28 -5.65 -8.93
N GLU A 138 -0.89 -6.68 -9.67
CA GLU A 138 0.46 -6.87 -10.18
C GLU A 138 0.56 -6.21 -11.56
N VAL A 139 1.60 -5.38 -11.77
CA VAL A 139 1.91 -4.84 -13.10
C VAL A 139 2.59 -5.92 -13.94
N LYS A 140 1.95 -6.30 -15.05
CA LYS A 140 2.53 -7.19 -16.06
C LYS A 140 3.05 -6.36 -17.22
N ILE A 141 4.34 -6.48 -17.51
CA ILE A 141 4.98 -5.81 -18.64
C ILE A 141 5.21 -6.79 -19.80
N THR A 142 4.97 -6.32 -21.02
CA THR A 142 5.23 -7.07 -22.25
C THR A 142 6.16 -6.27 -23.14
N GLY A 143 7.30 -6.84 -23.51
CA GLY A 143 8.26 -6.22 -24.42
C GLY A 143 7.78 -6.23 -25.87
N GLU A 144 8.27 -5.28 -26.67
CA GLU A 144 8.13 -5.33 -28.13
C GLU A 144 9.34 -6.09 -28.70
N GLU A 145 9.08 -7.15 -29.48
CA GLU A 145 10.13 -7.93 -30.11
C GLU A 145 10.96 -7.09 -31.09
N GLY A 146 12.29 -7.19 -30.99
CA GLY A 146 13.22 -6.54 -31.92
C GLY A 146 13.43 -5.04 -31.71
N LEU A 147 12.84 -4.44 -30.66
CA LEU A 147 13.04 -3.02 -30.33
C LEU A 147 14.37 -2.75 -29.59
N VAL A 148 14.87 -3.74 -28.84
CA VAL A 148 16.10 -3.67 -28.03
C VAL A 148 16.86 -4.98 -28.07
#